data_AF-A0A2E8EGQ4-F1
#
_entry.id   AF-A0A2E8EGQ4-F1
#
_cell.length_a   1.000
_cell.length_b   1.000
_cell.length_c   1.000
_cell.angle_alpha   90.00
_cell.angle_beta   90.00
_cell.angle_gamma   90.00
#
_symmetry.space_group_name_H-M   'P 1'
#
loop_
_entity.id
_entity.type
_entity.pdbx_description
1 polymer ?
#
loop_
_entity_poly.entity_id
_entity_poly.type
_entity_poly.pdbx_seq_one_letter_code
_entity_poly.pdbx_strand_id
1 'polypeptide(L)'
;MDNLPIRKIYISLYDKNLSGNNMVKPKGSTGTTKMKIMAIIDYNYDNGADSYGYTIWQSLKNHFHIYLTNSDVRNVYHHLRELTDLGYLTKEDEKLDDPSKRCLYALTEDGKGIESRYSPYLDIVRRSSGPARKY
;
A
#
# COMPACT_ATOMS: atom_id res chain seq x y z
N MET A 1 47.48 -11.87 6.51
CA MET A 1 46.12 -12.43 6.52
C MET A 1 45.31 -11.50 7.38
N ASP A 2 44.74 -10.50 6.73
CA ASP A 2 44.20 -9.30 7.37
C ASP A 2 42.77 -9.55 7.83
N ASN A 3 42.56 -9.48 9.14
CA ASN A 3 41.25 -9.52 9.76
C ASN A 3 40.53 -8.19 9.52
N LEU A 4 39.51 -8.20 8.65
CA LEU A 4 38.57 -7.10 8.50
C LEU A 4 37.23 -7.41 9.21
N PRO A 5 36.51 -6.38 9.70
CA PRO A 5 35.69 -6.50 10.89
C PRO A 5 34.20 -6.73 10.60
N ILE A 6 33.56 -7.37 11.59
CA ILE A 6 32.16 -7.28 12.05
C ILE A 6 31.22 -6.52 11.10
N ARG A 7 30.28 -7.28 10.52
CA ARG A 7 29.12 -6.82 9.75
C ARG A 7 28.48 -5.59 10.41
N LYS A 8 28.61 -4.43 9.78
CA LYS A 8 27.81 -3.24 10.09
C LYS A 8 26.34 -3.56 9.86
N ILE A 9 25.58 -3.74 10.93
CA ILE A 9 24.12 -3.71 10.90
C ILE A 9 23.74 -2.28 10.52
N TYR A 10 23.23 -2.10 9.30
CA TYR A 10 22.56 -0.85 8.92
C TYR A 10 21.23 -0.80 9.68
N ILE A 11 21.26 -0.23 10.87
CA ILE A 11 20.05 0.19 11.57
C ILE A 11 19.62 1.49 10.89
N SER A 12 18.49 1.45 10.19
CA SER A 12 17.83 2.64 9.65
C SER A 12 17.57 3.63 10.80
N LEU A 13 17.89 4.90 10.61
CA LEU A 13 17.65 5.97 11.59
C LEU A 13 16.16 6.12 11.98
N TYR A 14 15.25 5.44 11.28
CA TYR A 14 13.83 5.38 11.62
C TYR A 14 13.49 4.45 12.79
N ASP A 15 14.36 3.51 13.17
CA ASP A 15 14.03 2.48 14.18
C ASP A 15 14.37 2.88 15.63
N LYS A 16 15.03 4.03 15.86
CA LYS A 16 15.53 4.42 17.20
C LYS A 16 14.53 5.08 18.14
N ASN A 17 13.27 5.31 17.74
CA ASN A 17 12.29 6.05 18.55
C ASN A 17 11.04 5.24 18.90
N LEU A 18 11.21 4.02 19.42
CA LEU A 18 10.12 3.28 20.07
C LEU A 18 10.58 2.83 21.48
N SER A 19 10.70 3.80 22.38
CA SER A 19 10.69 3.57 23.82
C SER A 19 9.62 4.46 24.44
N GLY A 20 8.61 3.80 25.03
CA GLY A 20 7.77 4.32 26.11
C GLY A 20 7.08 5.67 25.90
N ASN A 21 5.87 5.66 25.37
CA ASN A 21 4.69 6.38 25.89
C ASN A 21 3.52 6.19 24.92
N ASN A 22 2.31 6.04 25.46
CA ASN A 22 1.06 5.96 24.71
C ASN A 22 0.89 7.21 23.82
N MET A 23 1.38 7.16 22.58
CA MET A 23 1.17 8.20 21.59
C MET A 23 -0.23 8.04 21.02
N VAL A 24 -1.12 8.94 21.42
CA VAL A 24 -2.28 9.30 20.60
C VAL A 24 -1.71 9.69 19.23
N LYS A 25 -2.01 8.89 18.20
CA LYS A 25 -1.53 9.14 16.83
C LYS A 25 -1.91 10.58 16.46
N PRO A 26 -0.96 11.40 15.96
CA PRO A 26 -1.26 12.77 15.57
C PRO A 26 -2.41 12.76 14.56
N LYS A 27 -3.47 13.52 14.87
CA LYS A 27 -4.63 13.72 13.98
C LYS A 27 -4.10 14.30 12.66
N GLY A 28 -4.08 13.47 11.61
CA GLY A 28 -3.68 13.88 10.26
C GLY A 28 -2.60 13.02 9.58
N SER A 29 -1.95 12.06 10.25
CA SER A 29 -1.05 11.16 9.53
C SER A 29 -1.84 10.03 8.85
N THR A 30 -2.01 10.16 7.53
CA THR A 30 -2.42 9.03 6.68
C THR A 30 -1.41 7.90 6.90
N GLY A 31 -1.83 6.83 7.57
CA GLY A 31 -0.94 5.77 8.05
C GLY A 31 -0.19 5.05 6.92
N THR A 32 0.97 4.47 7.24
CA THR A 32 1.86 3.79 6.27
C THR A 32 1.16 2.76 5.40
N THR A 33 0.20 2.01 5.94
CA THR A 33 -0.61 1.06 5.15
C THR A 33 -1.40 1.73 4.04
N LYS A 34 -1.98 2.90 4.29
CA LYS A 34 -2.75 3.65 3.29
C LYS A 34 -1.83 4.11 2.14
N MET A 35 -0.61 4.55 2.46
CA MET A 35 0.38 4.90 1.44
C MET A 35 0.77 3.68 0.60
N LYS A 36 0.93 2.50 1.22
CA LYS A 36 1.18 1.24 0.49
C LYS A 36 0.01 0.87 -0.44
N ILE A 37 -1.23 1.07 0.02
CA ILE A 37 -2.44 0.84 -0.80
C ILE A 37 -2.44 1.79 -2.02
N MET A 38 -2.20 3.08 -1.81
CA MET A 38 -2.13 4.05 -2.91
C MET A 38 -1.05 3.69 -3.92
N ALA A 39 0.14 3.31 -3.46
CA ALA A 39 1.22 2.85 -4.32
C ALA A 39 0.87 1.60 -5.16
N ILE A 40 0.10 0.67 -4.60
CA ILE A 40 -0.38 -0.51 -5.34
C ILE A 40 -1.39 -0.10 -6.42
N ILE A 41 -2.34 0.78 -6.09
CA ILE A 41 -3.36 1.24 -7.04
C ILE A 41 -2.70 2.00 -8.20
N ASP A 42 -1.73 2.87 -7.90
CA ASP A 42 -0.96 3.61 -8.90
C ASP A 42 -0.19 2.67 -9.83
N TYR A 43 0.53 1.70 -9.25
CA TYR A 43 1.24 0.67 -10.00
C TYR A 43 0.30 -0.14 -10.89
N ASN A 44 -0.85 -0.56 -10.38
CA ASN A 44 -1.81 -1.33 -11.15
C ASN A 44 -2.36 -0.52 -12.33
N TYR A 45 -2.68 0.76 -12.12
CA TYR A 45 -3.12 1.66 -13.18
C TYR A 45 -2.06 1.79 -14.29
N ASP A 46 -0.80 2.04 -13.93
CA ASP A 46 0.33 2.11 -14.88
C ASP A 46 0.50 0.81 -15.71
N ASN A 47 0.06 -0.33 -15.19
CA ASN A 47 0.19 -1.64 -15.84
C ASN A 47 -1.13 -2.17 -16.42
N GLY A 48 -2.20 -1.36 -16.44
CA GLY A 48 -3.52 -1.77 -16.96
C GLY A 48 -4.20 -2.88 -16.16
N ALA A 49 -3.92 -2.98 -14.86
CA ALA A 49 -4.49 -3.98 -13.96
C ALA A 49 -5.57 -3.39 -13.05
N ASP A 50 -6.58 -4.20 -12.73
CA ASP A 50 -7.69 -3.80 -11.87
C ASP A 50 -7.32 -3.78 -10.37
N SER A 51 -7.80 -2.75 -9.69
CA SER A 51 -7.62 -2.58 -8.25
C SER A 51 -8.93 -2.77 -7.50
N TYR A 52 -9.15 -3.96 -6.94
CA TYR A 52 -10.26 -4.26 -6.03
C TYR A 52 -9.70 -4.82 -4.71
N GLY A 53 -10.51 -4.82 -3.65
CA GLY A 53 -10.04 -5.09 -2.28
C GLY A 53 -9.19 -6.36 -2.14
N TYR A 54 -9.54 -7.43 -2.86
CA TYR A 54 -8.78 -8.68 -2.86
C TYR A 54 -7.43 -8.60 -3.58
N THR A 55 -7.33 -7.97 -4.76
CA THR A 55 -6.02 -7.80 -5.44
C THR A 55 -5.10 -6.91 -4.64
N ILE A 56 -5.64 -5.84 -4.06
CA ILE A 56 -4.88 -4.94 -3.19
C ILE A 56 -4.35 -5.71 -1.97
N TRP A 57 -5.19 -6.52 -1.32
CA TRP A 57 -4.76 -7.38 -0.22
C TRP A 57 -3.65 -8.37 -0.63
N GLN A 58 -3.80 -9.04 -1.77
CA GLN A 58 -2.76 -9.92 -2.32
C GLN A 58 -1.45 -9.18 -2.57
N SER A 59 -1.49 -7.99 -3.16
CA SER A 59 -0.31 -7.16 -3.40
C SER A 59 0.33 -6.70 -2.10
N LEU A 60 -0.46 -6.33 -1.07
CA LEU A 60 0.07 -5.99 0.25
C LEU A 60 0.82 -7.17 0.89
N LYS A 61 0.29 -8.38 0.74
CA LYS A 61 0.94 -9.62 1.20
C LYS A 61 2.23 -9.91 0.44
N ASN A 62 2.21 -9.78 -0.89
CA ASN A 62 3.32 -10.15 -1.76
C ASN A 62 4.50 -9.16 -1.67
N HIS A 63 4.22 -7.85 -1.69
CA HIS A 63 5.26 -6.82 -1.77
C HIS A 63 5.72 -6.31 -0.40
N PHE A 64 4.84 -6.33 0.60
CA PHE A 64 5.13 -5.73 1.92
C PHE A 64 5.06 -6.71 3.08
N HIS A 65 4.70 -7.97 2.83
CA HIS A 65 4.62 -9.03 3.84
C HIS A 65 3.74 -8.65 5.04
N ILE A 66 2.63 -7.93 4.78
CA ILE A 66 1.60 -7.59 5.78
C ILE A 66 0.27 -8.24 5.42
N TYR A 67 -0.64 -8.34 6.39
CA TYR A 67 -1.95 -8.99 6.21
C TYR A 67 -1.84 -10.42 5.68
N LEU A 68 -0.98 -11.22 6.33
CA LEU A 68 -0.57 -12.53 5.86
C LEU A 68 -1.70 -13.57 5.89
N THR A 69 -2.75 -13.31 6.68
CA THR A 69 -3.88 -14.21 6.88
C THR A 69 -5.11 -13.76 6.09
N ASN A 70 -5.96 -14.71 5.69
CA ASN A 70 -7.16 -14.42 4.90
C ASN A 70 -8.18 -13.55 5.68
N SER A 71 -8.16 -13.58 7.02
CA SER A 71 -9.02 -12.75 7.85
C SER A 71 -8.68 -11.27 7.78
N ASP A 72 -7.46 -10.94 7.38
CA ASP A 72 -6.95 -9.55 7.36
C ASP A 72 -7.49 -8.73 6.18
N VAL A 73 -8.10 -9.38 5.18
CA VAL A 73 -8.68 -8.70 4.01
C VAL A 73 -9.70 -7.63 4.41
N ARG A 74 -10.44 -7.82 5.52
CA ARG A 74 -11.40 -6.83 6.03
C ARG A 74 -10.74 -5.51 6.43
N ASN A 75 -9.51 -5.55 6.92
CA ASN A 75 -8.74 -4.37 7.28
C ASN A 75 -8.39 -3.52 6.05
N VAL A 76 -8.23 -4.15 4.88
CA VAL A 76 -7.99 -3.45 3.62
C VAL A 76 -9.22 -2.63 3.24
N TYR A 77 -10.44 -3.18 3.36
CA TYR A 77 -11.67 -2.45 3.09
C TYR A 77 -11.87 -1.24 4.03
N HIS A 78 -11.46 -1.35 5.30
CA HIS A 78 -11.47 -0.19 6.20
C HIS A 78 -10.56 0.94 5.70
N HIS A 79 -9.35 0.61 5.25
CA HIS A 79 -8.43 1.62 4.71
C HIS A 79 -8.87 2.20 3.37
N LEU A 80 -9.48 1.39 2.51
CA LEU A 80 -10.04 1.85 1.24
C LEU A 80 -11.17 2.85 1.50
N ARG A 81 -12.08 2.54 2.43
CA ARG A 81 -13.13 3.47 2.84
C ARG A 81 -12.56 4.78 3.38
N GLU A 82 -11.60 4.72 4.30
CA GLU A 82 -10.97 5.92 4.85
C GLU A 82 -10.26 6.76 3.76
N LEU A 83 -9.62 6.12 2.78
CA LEU A 83 -8.97 6.83 1.67
C LEU A 83 -9.98 7.46 0.70
N THR A 84 -11.13 6.83 0.49
CA THR A 84 -12.25 7.40 -0.26
C THR A 84 -12.87 8.57 0.50
N ASP A 85 -13.10 8.44 1.80
CA ASP A 85 -13.64 9.52 2.65
C ASP A 85 -12.71 10.74 2.70
N LEU A 86 -11.39 10.51 2.55
CA LEU A 86 -10.37 11.57 2.43
C LEU A 86 -10.27 12.18 1.01
N GLY A 87 -11.00 11.66 0.03
CA GLY A 87 -10.98 12.14 -1.35
C GLY A 87 -9.78 11.68 -2.17
N TYR A 88 -8.94 10.77 -1.65
CA TYR A 88 -7.75 10.28 -2.37
C TYR A 88 -8.05 9.13 -3.33
N LEU A 89 -9.16 8.41 -3.09
CA LEU A 89 -9.64 7.34 -3.96
C LEU A 89 -11.06 7.62 -4.42
N THR A 90 -11.32 7.32 -5.68
CA THR A 90 -12.68 7.09 -6.14
C THR A 90 -12.95 5.59 -6.17
N LYS A 91 -14.20 5.22 -5.94
CA LYS A 91 -14.70 3.87 -6.21
C LYS A 91 -15.65 3.96 -7.38
N GLU A 92 -15.48 3.09 -8.36
CA GLU A 92 -16.47 2.96 -9.42
C GLU A 92 -17.64 2.17 -8.84
N ASP A 93 -18.75 2.88 -8.58
CA ASP A 93 -20.02 2.24 -8.27
C ASP A 93 -20.57 1.66 -9.57
N GLU A 94 -20.12 0.45 -9.91
CA GLU A 94 -20.88 -0.35 -10.86
C GLU A 94 -22.23 -0.62 -10.21
N LYS A 95 -23.31 -0.13 -10.86
CA LYS A 95 -24.70 -0.43 -10.51
C LYS A 95 -24.78 -1.90 -10.10
N LEU A 96 -25.06 -2.13 -8.82
CA LEU A 96 -24.98 -3.40 -8.11
C LEU A 96 -26.10 -4.38 -8.54
N ASP A 97 -26.37 -4.49 -9.83
CA ASP A 97 -27.33 -5.44 -10.38
C ASP A 97 -26.68 -6.83 -10.59
N ASP A 98 -25.35 -6.92 -10.57
CA ASP A 98 -24.60 -8.17 -10.72
C ASP A 98 -23.68 -8.43 -9.51
N PRO A 99 -23.95 -9.47 -8.70
CA PRO A 99 -23.14 -9.83 -7.53
C PRO A 99 -21.75 -10.38 -7.89
N SER A 100 -21.46 -10.65 -9.17
CA SER A 100 -20.13 -11.04 -9.65
C SER A 100 -19.19 -9.85 -9.90
N LYS A 101 -19.75 -8.63 -9.99
CA LYS A 101 -18.99 -7.41 -10.25
C LYS A 101 -18.23 -6.94 -9.01
N ARG A 102 -16.98 -6.55 -9.23
CA ARG A 102 -16.04 -6.15 -8.17
C ARG A 102 -15.97 -4.63 -8.10
N CYS A 103 -16.01 -4.08 -6.88
CA CYS A 103 -15.81 -2.66 -6.67
C CYS A 103 -14.34 -2.28 -6.97
N LEU A 104 -14.15 -1.49 -8.03
CA LEU A 104 -12.84 -1.00 -8.47
C LEU A 104 -12.51 0.34 -7.80
N TYR A 105 -11.22 0.53 -7.53
CA TYR A 105 -10.68 1.73 -6.90
C TYR A 105 -9.64 2.37 -7.81
N ALA A 106 -9.69 3.68 -7.93
CA ALA A 106 -8.71 4.48 -8.67
C ALA A 106 -8.27 5.69 -7.85
N LEU A 107 -7.05 6.17 -8.08
CA LEU A 107 -6.58 7.42 -7.49
C LEU A 107 -7.32 8.61 -8.13
N THR A 108 -7.77 9.53 -7.28
CA THR A 108 -8.22 10.86 -7.73
C THR A 108 -7.02 11.75 -8.03
N GLU A 109 -7.26 12.94 -8.58
CA GLU A 109 -6.21 13.94 -8.75
C GLU A 109 -5.59 14.37 -7.40
N ASP A 110 -6.40 14.50 -6.34
CA ASP A 110 -5.89 14.77 -4.98
C ASP A 110 -5.05 13.60 -4.45
N GLY A 111 -5.43 12.37 -4.77
CA GLY A 111 -4.67 11.17 -4.46
C GLY A 111 -3.29 11.17 -5.13
N LYS A 112 -3.24 11.46 -6.43
CA LYS A 112 -1.97 11.61 -7.18
C LYS A 112 -1.15 12.81 -6.69
N GLY A 113 -1.80 13.89 -6.26
CA GLY A 113 -1.15 15.08 -5.72
C GLY A 113 -0.28 14.83 -4.49
N ILE A 114 -0.45 13.70 -3.81
CA ILE A 114 0.39 13.27 -2.67
C ILE A 114 1.37 12.14 -3.02
N GLU A 115 1.73 11.97 -4.31
CA GLU A 115 2.69 10.95 -4.79
C GLU A 115 3.97 10.90 -3.97
N SER A 116 4.55 12.05 -3.64
CA SER A 116 5.76 12.14 -2.81
C SER A 116 5.69 11.36 -1.49
N ARG A 117 4.47 11.14 -0.95
CA ARG A 117 4.26 10.40 0.30
C ARG A 117 4.20 8.89 0.09
N TYR A 118 3.77 8.43 -1.08
CA TYR A 118 3.64 7.00 -1.37
C TYR A 118 4.67 6.45 -2.36
N SER A 119 5.41 7.31 -3.05
CA SER A 119 6.45 6.92 -4.01
C SER A 119 7.53 5.97 -3.47
N PRO A 120 7.97 6.06 -2.18
CA PRO A 120 8.92 5.08 -1.66
C PRO A 120 8.36 3.65 -1.64
N TYR A 121 7.03 3.51 -1.49
CA TYR A 121 6.36 2.22 -1.56
C TYR A 121 6.12 1.79 -3.02
N LEU A 122 5.85 2.74 -3.91
CA LEU A 122 5.74 2.48 -5.35
C LEU A 122 7.03 1.87 -5.91
N ASP A 123 8.19 2.39 -5.50
CA ASP A 123 9.49 1.83 -5.86
C ASP A 123 9.71 0.40 -5.34
N ILE A 124 9.13 0.06 -4.18
CA ILE A 124 9.18 -1.32 -3.65
C ILE A 124 8.32 -2.24 -4.53
N VAL A 125 7.10 -1.83 -4.89
CA VAL A 125 6.23 -2.60 -5.78
C VAL A 125 6.91 -2.81 -7.13
N ARG A 126 7.41 -1.74 -7.77
CA ARG A 126 8.12 -1.80 -9.07
C ARG A 126 9.31 -2.75 -9.06
N ARG A 127 10.11 -2.77 -7.98
CA ARG A 127 11.27 -3.66 -7.87
C ARG A 127 10.91 -5.12 -7.61
N SER A 128 9.84 -5.38 -6.88
CA SER A 128 9.45 -6.73 -6.48
C SER A 128 8.57 -7.46 -7.51
N SER A 129 7.91 -6.72 -8.40
CA SER A 129 7.08 -7.31 -9.47
C SER A 129 7.89 -7.94 -10.63
N GLY A 130 9.20 -7.68 -10.74
CA GLY A 130 10.04 -8.14 -11.85
C GLY A 130 9.60 -7.56 -13.22
N PRO A 131 10.35 -7.80 -14.31
CA PRO A 131 9.86 -7.46 -15.65
C PRO A 131 8.59 -8.28 -15.95
N ALA A 132 7.55 -7.62 -16.47
CA ALA A 132 6.28 -8.25 -16.82
C ALA A 132 6.51 -9.56 -17.58
N ARG A 133 6.17 -10.69 -16.97
CA ARG A 133 6.13 -11.97 -17.69
C ARG A 133 4.96 -11.91 -18.66
N LYS A 134 5.26 -11.59 -19.92
CA LYS A 134 4.32 -11.77 -21.03
C LYS A 134 4.01 -13.27 -21.10
N TYR A 135 2.76 -13.62 -20.79
CA TYR A 135 2.19 -14.92 -21.13
C TYR A 135 1.53 -14.80 -22.50
#